data_AF-A0A6P1NI91-F1
#
_entry.id   AF-A0A6P1NI91-F1
#
_cell.length_a   1.000
_cell.length_b   1.000
_cell.length_c   1.000
_cell.angle_alpha   90.00
_cell.angle_beta   90.00
_cell.angle_gamma   90.00
#
_symmetry.space_group_name_H-M   'P 1'
#
loop_
_entity.id
_entity.type
_entity.pdbx_description
1 polymer ?
#
loop_
_entity_poly.entity_id
_entity_poly.type
_entity_poly.pdbx_seq_one_letter_code
_entity_poly.pdbx_strand_id
1 'polypeptide(L)'
;MTGDRDRDASRRPRQARPRDALGRPLPYGSAGVEPVSEEPLPPAETLVSARSLVEAGRPFAAHEVLEARWKAGPAQERNLWQGLAQICVGLTHAARGNGVGALRLFERGAARLEEYGAGAGPTYGLDLSAVVNCARDRMDAAR
;
A
#
# COMPACT_ATOMS: atom_id res chain seq x y z
N MET A 1 -10.06 -26.39 -16.20
CA MET A 1 -8.96 -25.79 -16.99
C MET A 1 -8.01 -25.11 -16.02
N THR A 2 -6.84 -25.72 -15.87
CA THR A 2 -5.80 -25.42 -14.89
C THR A 2 -5.19 -24.04 -15.17
N GLY A 3 -5.35 -23.12 -14.21
CA GLY A 3 -4.71 -21.81 -14.23
C GLY A 3 -3.21 -21.98 -14.03
N ASP A 4 -2.49 -22.04 -15.15
CA ASP A 4 -1.04 -21.98 -15.12
C ASP A 4 -0.66 -20.57 -14.67
N ARG A 5 -0.04 -20.49 -13.50
CA ARG A 5 0.36 -19.22 -12.90
C ARG A 5 1.50 -18.69 -13.76
N ASP A 6 1.27 -17.56 -14.45
CA ASP A 6 2.28 -16.88 -15.26
C ASP A 6 3.54 -16.66 -14.44
N ARG A 7 4.60 -17.36 -14.83
CA ARG A 7 5.91 -17.35 -14.18
C ARG A 7 6.92 -16.78 -15.16
N ASP A 8 7.80 -15.91 -14.70
CA ASP A 8 8.97 -15.52 -15.49
C ASP A 8 10.02 -16.64 -15.55
N ALA A 9 11.10 -16.41 -16.30
CA ALA A 9 12.24 -17.33 -16.42
C ALA A 9 12.89 -17.67 -15.07
N SER A 10 12.62 -16.88 -14.02
CA SER A 10 13.08 -17.05 -12.64
C SER A 10 12.01 -17.69 -11.73
N ARG A 11 10.90 -18.21 -12.30
CA ARG A 11 9.73 -18.79 -11.61
C ARG A 11 8.97 -17.81 -10.70
N ARG A 12 9.18 -16.49 -10.85
CA ARG A 12 8.44 -15.47 -10.11
C ARG A 12 7.06 -15.29 -10.73
N PRO A 13 5.96 -15.27 -9.94
CA PRO A 13 4.64 -14.99 -10.48
C PRO A 13 4.65 -13.56 -11.07
N ARG A 14 4.44 -13.42 -12.38
CA ARG A 14 4.19 -12.10 -12.97
C ARG A 14 2.72 -11.78 -12.81
N GLN A 15 2.41 -10.57 -12.35
CA GLN A 15 1.04 -10.06 -12.36
C GLN A 15 0.60 -9.76 -13.81
N ALA A 16 0.41 -10.79 -14.63
CA ALA A 16 0.05 -10.64 -16.04
C ALA A 16 -1.42 -10.24 -16.26
N ARG A 17 -2.27 -10.41 -15.24
CA ARG A 17 -3.69 -10.05 -15.33
C ARG A 17 -3.87 -8.54 -15.10
N PRO A 18 -4.47 -7.80 -16.04
CA PRO A 18 -4.74 -6.37 -15.88
C PRO A 18 -5.60 -6.12 -14.64
N ARG A 19 -5.42 -4.95 -14.01
CA ARG A 19 -6.18 -4.53 -12.83
C ARG A 19 -6.71 -3.11 -12.97
N ASP A 20 -7.77 -2.79 -12.26
CA ASP A 20 -8.23 -1.41 -12.08
C ASP A 20 -7.33 -0.63 -11.09
N ALA A 21 -7.61 0.66 -10.93
CA ALA A 21 -6.88 1.55 -10.02
C ALA A 21 -6.90 1.08 -8.55
N LEU A 22 -7.90 0.29 -8.16
CA LEU A 22 -8.03 -0.26 -6.82
C LEU A 22 -7.43 -1.66 -6.71
N GLY A 23 -6.82 -2.21 -7.76
CA GLY A 23 -6.19 -3.53 -7.78
C GLY A 23 -7.14 -4.70 -8.03
N ARG A 24 -8.40 -4.47 -8.43
CA ARG A 24 -9.33 -5.55 -8.78
C ARG A 24 -8.93 -6.16 -10.12
N PRO A 25 -8.83 -7.50 -10.24
CA PRO A 25 -8.52 -8.13 -11.52
C PRO A 25 -9.59 -7.83 -12.59
N LEU A 26 -9.15 -7.46 -13.77
CA LEU A 26 -10.00 -7.23 -14.95
C LEU A 26 -10.02 -8.47 -15.85
N PRO A 27 -10.96 -8.57 -16.80
CA PRO A 27 -10.90 -9.58 -17.86
C PRO A 27 -9.61 -9.45 -18.70
N TYR A 28 -9.09 -10.56 -19.20
CA TYR A 28 -7.97 -10.53 -20.14
C TYR A 28 -8.34 -9.71 -21.39
N GLY A 29 -7.38 -8.95 -21.92
CA GLY A 29 -7.59 -8.03 -23.04
C GLY A 29 -8.18 -6.66 -22.66
N SER A 30 -8.57 -6.46 -21.39
CA SER A 30 -8.96 -5.13 -20.90
C SER A 30 -7.72 -4.26 -20.66
N ALA A 31 -7.84 -2.96 -20.93
CA ALA A 31 -6.84 -1.99 -20.49
C ALA A 31 -6.91 -1.84 -18.95
N GLY A 32 -5.83 -2.23 -18.26
CA GLY A 32 -5.65 -1.98 -16.84
C GLY A 32 -4.81 -0.74 -16.57
N VAL A 33 -4.59 -0.44 -15.30
CA VAL A 33 -3.57 0.54 -14.89
C VAL A 33 -2.19 -0.09 -14.92
N GLU A 34 -1.17 0.71 -15.27
CA GLU A 34 0.21 0.27 -15.29
C GLU A 34 0.65 -0.17 -13.86
N PRO A 35 1.17 -1.39 -13.68
CA PRO A 35 1.69 -1.85 -12.40
C PRO A 35 2.83 -0.96 -11.88
N VAL A 36 2.98 -0.90 -10.56
CA VAL A 36 4.19 -0.31 -9.96
C VAL A 36 5.33 -1.31 -9.99
N SER A 37 6.57 -0.83 -9.96
CA SER A 37 7.75 -1.70 -9.83
C SER A 37 7.70 -2.49 -8.51
N GLU A 38 8.10 -3.76 -8.56
CA GLU A 38 8.32 -4.58 -7.36
C GLU A 38 9.69 -4.30 -6.70
N GLU A 39 10.55 -3.53 -7.36
CA GLU A 39 11.85 -3.16 -6.81
C GLU A 39 11.69 -2.10 -5.72
N PRO A 40 12.31 -2.30 -4.54
CA PRO A 40 12.20 -1.36 -3.44
C PRO A 40 12.91 -0.05 -3.77
N LEU A 41 12.19 1.06 -3.66
CA LEU A 41 12.77 2.40 -3.78
C LEU A 41 13.52 2.80 -2.50
N PRO A 42 14.40 3.82 -2.56
CA PRO A 42 14.90 4.51 -1.38
C PRO A 42 13.75 5.07 -0.50
N PRO A 43 13.96 5.28 0.81
CA PRO A 43 12.88 5.70 1.73
C PRO A 43 12.10 6.93 1.29
N ALA A 44 12.79 8.01 0.95
CA ALA A 44 12.15 9.27 0.56
C ALA A 44 11.32 9.12 -0.73
N GLU A 45 11.89 8.44 -1.74
CA GLU A 45 11.20 8.15 -2.99
C GLU A 45 10.00 7.22 -2.80
N THR A 46 10.11 6.22 -1.91
CA THR A 46 8.99 5.36 -1.53
C THR A 46 7.81 6.19 -1.01
N LEU A 47 8.09 7.15 -0.11
CA LEU A 47 7.06 7.99 0.48
C LEU A 47 6.43 8.95 -0.53
N VAL A 48 7.24 9.57 -1.39
CA VAL A 48 6.76 10.46 -2.47
C VAL A 48 5.88 9.68 -3.45
N SER A 49 6.33 8.49 -3.87
CA SER A 49 5.59 7.61 -4.77
C SER A 49 4.26 7.16 -4.15
N ALA A 50 4.28 6.68 -2.90
CA ALA A 50 3.08 6.26 -2.19
C ALA A 50 2.06 7.40 -2.05
N ARG A 51 2.51 8.62 -1.67
CA ARG A 51 1.65 9.80 -1.60
C ARG A 51 1.00 10.12 -2.95
N SER A 52 1.81 10.19 -4.01
CA SER A 52 1.35 10.51 -5.35
C SER A 52 0.31 9.50 -5.85
N LEU A 53 0.52 8.21 -5.56
CA LEU A 53 -0.43 7.15 -5.90
C LEU A 53 -1.75 7.27 -5.12
N VAL A 54 -1.70 7.58 -3.83
CA VAL A 54 -2.91 7.82 -3.02
C VAL A 54 -3.69 9.04 -3.55
N GLU A 55 -3.00 10.13 -3.90
CA GLU A 55 -3.61 11.33 -4.49
C GLU A 55 -4.23 11.05 -5.87
N ALA A 56 -3.63 10.14 -6.65
CA ALA A 56 -4.17 9.67 -7.92
C ALA A 56 -5.30 8.62 -7.78
N GLY A 57 -5.81 8.36 -6.58
CA GLY A 57 -6.87 7.37 -6.36
C GLY A 57 -6.42 5.91 -6.53
N ARG A 58 -5.11 5.64 -6.39
CA ARG A 58 -4.48 4.31 -6.51
C ARG A 58 -3.89 3.81 -5.18
N PRO A 59 -4.68 3.73 -4.09
CA PRO A 59 -4.17 3.34 -2.78
C PRO A 59 -3.65 1.88 -2.73
N PHE A 60 -4.12 1.00 -3.63
CA PHE A 60 -3.59 -0.37 -3.71
C PHE A 60 -2.15 -0.40 -4.24
N ALA A 61 -1.87 0.40 -5.27
CA ALA A 61 -0.51 0.53 -5.80
C ALA A 61 0.44 1.18 -4.78
N ALA A 62 -0.05 2.16 -4.00
CA ALA A 62 0.72 2.74 -2.90
C ALA A 62 1.08 1.69 -1.84
N HIS A 63 0.12 0.80 -1.51
CA HIS A 63 0.38 -0.35 -0.64
C HIS A 63 1.49 -1.26 -1.20
N GLU A 64 1.47 -1.58 -2.49
CA GLU A 64 2.49 -2.43 -3.13
C GLU A 64 3.90 -1.80 -3.04
N VAL A 65 4.04 -0.50 -3.32
CA VAL A 65 5.32 0.24 -3.18
C VAL A 65 5.85 0.19 -1.74
N LEU A 66 4.98 0.41 -0.75
CA LEU A 66 5.33 0.37 0.67
C LEU A 66 5.66 -1.05 1.14
N GLU A 67 4.98 -2.06 0.61
CA GLU A 67 5.24 -3.46 0.92
C GLU A 67 6.61 -3.91 0.38
N ALA A 68 6.98 -3.49 -0.84
CA ALA A 68 8.31 -3.74 -1.40
C ALA A 68 9.39 -3.15 -0.50
N ARG A 69 9.22 -1.89 -0.05
CA ARG A 69 10.15 -1.25 0.90
C ARG A 69 10.19 -1.97 2.24
N TRP A 70 9.05 -2.38 2.79
CA TRP A 70 9.01 -3.16 4.03
C TRP A 70 9.83 -4.45 3.92
N LYS A 71 9.66 -5.20 2.83
CA LYS A 71 10.36 -6.48 2.62
C LYS A 71 11.87 -6.34 2.48
N ALA A 72 12.33 -5.22 1.91
CA ALA A 72 13.76 -4.95 1.70
C ALA A 72 14.42 -4.11 2.80
N GLY A 73 13.63 -3.41 3.61
CA GLY A 73 14.09 -2.50 4.63
C GLY A 73 14.63 -3.20 5.89
N PRO A 74 15.36 -2.46 6.74
CA PRO A 74 15.93 -3.02 7.94
C PRO A 74 14.84 -3.30 8.99
N ALA A 75 15.11 -4.26 9.88
CA ALA A 75 14.09 -4.81 10.79
C ALA A 75 13.48 -3.75 11.72
N GLN A 76 14.28 -2.76 12.15
CA GLN A 76 13.82 -1.67 13.01
C GLN A 76 12.77 -0.76 12.36
N GLU A 77 12.71 -0.70 11.02
CA GLU A 77 11.75 0.13 10.28
C GLU A 77 10.47 -0.62 9.92
N ARG A 78 10.35 -1.92 10.26
CA ARG A 78 9.22 -2.75 9.83
C ARG A 78 7.87 -2.15 10.22
N ASN A 79 7.73 -1.65 11.45
CA ASN A 79 6.47 -1.09 11.92
C ASN A 79 6.08 0.19 11.15
N LEU A 80 7.04 1.03 10.76
CA LEU A 80 6.79 2.19 9.90
C LEU A 80 6.20 1.74 8.55
N TRP A 81 6.93 0.89 7.83
CA TRP A 81 6.54 0.49 6.48
C TRP A 81 5.25 -0.35 6.47
N GLN A 82 5.09 -1.26 7.43
CA GLN A 82 3.85 -2.03 7.59
C GLN A 82 2.66 -1.14 7.97
N GLY A 83 2.84 -0.16 8.85
CA GLY A 83 1.79 0.76 9.25
C GLY A 83 1.26 1.57 8.07
N LEU A 84 2.16 2.16 7.28
CA LEU A 84 1.82 2.90 6.06
C LEU A 84 1.14 2.00 5.02
N ALA A 85 1.67 0.80 4.78
CA ALA A 85 1.09 -0.16 3.83
C ALA A 85 -0.31 -0.60 4.26
N GLN A 86 -0.55 -0.78 5.56
CA GLN A 86 -1.86 -1.15 6.13
C GLN A 86 -2.89 -0.03 6.01
N ILE A 87 -2.49 1.22 6.23
CA ILE A 87 -3.34 2.39 5.99
C ILE A 87 -3.76 2.45 4.51
N CYS A 88 -2.82 2.28 3.58
CA CYS A 88 -3.12 2.34 2.13
C CYS A 88 -4.08 1.21 1.69
N VAL A 89 -3.91 -0.02 2.18
CA VAL A 89 -4.88 -1.09 1.87
C VAL A 89 -6.21 -0.90 2.62
N GLY A 90 -6.22 -0.23 3.78
CA GLY A 90 -7.44 0.24 4.44
C GLY A 90 -8.24 1.22 3.56
N LEU A 91 -7.58 2.23 2.99
CA LEU A 91 -8.17 3.15 2.02
C LEU A 91 -8.70 2.42 0.78
N THR A 92 -7.98 1.40 0.31
CA THR A 92 -8.43 0.55 -0.80
C THR A 92 -9.73 -0.18 -0.44
N HIS A 93 -9.84 -0.73 0.76
CA HIS A 93 -11.05 -1.38 1.23
C HIS A 93 -12.23 -0.40 1.35
N ALA A 94 -11.99 0.81 1.84
CA ALA A 94 -13.01 1.85 1.93
C ALA A 94 -13.55 2.21 0.54
N ALA A 95 -12.65 2.51 -0.41
CA ALA A 95 -13.00 2.81 -1.79
C ALA A 95 -13.71 1.65 -2.52
N ARG A 96 -13.58 0.42 -2.02
CA ARG A 96 -14.27 -0.76 -2.53
C ARG A 96 -15.62 -1.03 -1.85
N GLY A 97 -16.06 -0.20 -0.91
CA GLY A 97 -17.30 -0.36 -0.14
C GLY A 97 -17.20 -1.33 1.05
N ASN A 98 -15.98 -1.74 1.44
CA ASN A 98 -15.76 -2.63 2.59
C ASN A 98 -15.33 -1.82 3.82
N GLY A 99 -16.28 -1.12 4.46
CA GLY A 99 -16.01 -0.26 5.60
C GLY A 99 -15.47 -1.00 6.84
N VAL A 100 -15.99 -2.19 7.14
CA VAL A 100 -15.51 -3.00 8.28
C VAL A 100 -14.06 -3.45 8.09
N GLY A 101 -13.73 -3.92 6.88
CA GLY A 101 -12.36 -4.30 6.54
C GLY A 101 -11.42 -3.09 6.53
N ALA A 102 -11.88 -1.96 6.01
CA ALA A 102 -11.12 -0.71 5.99
C ALA A 102 -10.72 -0.26 7.40
N LEU A 103 -11.70 -0.19 8.32
CA LEU A 103 -11.49 0.26 9.69
C LEU A 103 -10.48 -0.63 10.43
N ARG A 104 -10.64 -1.96 10.33
CA ARG A 104 -9.71 -2.92 10.97
C ARG A 104 -8.27 -2.77 10.47
N LEU A 105 -8.10 -2.54 9.16
CA LEU A 105 -6.78 -2.35 8.56
C LEU A 105 -6.16 -1.03 8.99
N PHE A 106 -6.96 0.03 9.02
CA PHE A 106 -6.53 1.35 9.47
C PHE A 106 -6.12 1.35 10.94
N GLU A 107 -6.94 0.81 11.85
CA GLU A 107 -6.63 0.77 13.29
C GLU A 107 -5.31 0.05 13.56
N ARG A 108 -5.10 -1.10 12.90
CA ARG A 108 -3.86 -1.85 13.02
C ARG A 108 -2.67 -1.08 12.43
N GLY A 109 -2.86 -0.39 11.32
CA GLY A 109 -1.83 0.45 10.71
C GLY A 109 -1.44 1.63 11.60
N ALA A 110 -2.44 2.33 12.15
CA ALA A 110 -2.26 3.46 13.06
C ALA A 110 -1.52 3.04 14.33
N ALA A 111 -1.91 1.92 14.96
CA ALA A 111 -1.23 1.39 16.14
C ALA A 111 0.26 1.11 15.90
N ARG A 112 0.62 0.60 14.70
CA ARG A 112 2.04 0.40 14.33
C ARG A 112 2.81 1.69 14.18
N LEU A 113 2.19 2.72 13.61
CA LEU A 113 2.82 4.03 13.47
C LEU A 113 2.99 4.73 14.82
N GLU A 114 2.03 4.57 15.72
CA GLU A 114 2.12 5.06 17.10
C GLU A 114 3.27 4.36 17.85
N GLU A 115 3.34 3.02 17.80
CA GLU A 115 4.43 2.25 18.40
C GLU A 115 5.80 2.64 17.82
N TYR A 116 5.89 2.81 16.50
CA TYR A 116 7.13 3.24 15.86
C TYR A 116 7.53 4.66 16.26
N GLY A 117 6.57 5.57 16.35
CA GLY A 117 6.78 6.97 16.74
C GLY A 117 7.24 7.16 18.19
N ALA A 118 6.98 6.18 19.07
CA ALA A 118 7.54 6.15 20.42
C ALA A 118 9.03 5.77 20.46
N GLY A 119 9.60 5.27 19.35
CA GLY A 119 11.01 4.91 19.22
C GLY A 119 11.87 6.03 18.62
N ALA A 120 13.16 5.71 18.41
CA ALA A 120 14.16 6.63 17.82
C ALA A 120 14.45 6.37 16.33
N GLY A 121 13.58 5.60 15.65
CA GLY A 121 13.77 5.26 14.23
C GLY A 121 13.54 6.46 13.31
N PRO A 122 14.16 6.50 12.12
CA PRO A 122 13.94 7.58 11.17
C PRO A 122 12.49 7.58 10.67
N THR A 123 11.82 8.72 10.70
CA THR A 123 10.50 8.90 10.07
C THR A 123 10.60 9.41 8.64
N TYR A 124 11.81 9.71 8.17
CA TYR A 124 12.08 10.27 6.84
C TYR A 124 11.29 11.56 6.56
N GLY A 125 11.09 12.38 7.59
CA GLY A 125 10.37 13.64 7.50
C GLY A 125 8.84 13.51 7.64
N LEU A 126 8.31 12.32 7.92
CA LEU A 126 6.89 12.16 8.21
C LEU A 126 6.56 12.62 9.63
N ASP A 127 5.46 13.37 9.73
CA ASP A 127 4.65 13.47 10.95
C ASP A 127 3.63 12.31 10.93
N LEU A 128 3.86 11.31 11.77
CA LEU A 128 3.06 10.09 11.78
C LEU A 128 1.63 10.33 12.29
N SER A 129 1.45 11.23 13.25
CA SER A 129 0.13 11.62 13.74
C SER A 129 -0.66 12.35 12.66
N ALA A 130 -0.03 13.26 11.92
CA ALA A 130 -0.65 13.93 10.78
C ALA A 130 -1.03 12.95 9.65
N VAL A 131 -0.19 11.95 9.38
CA VAL A 131 -0.51 10.88 8.41
C VAL A 131 -1.74 10.09 8.84
N VAL A 132 -1.81 9.67 10.10
CA VAL A 132 -2.96 8.91 10.64
C VAL A 132 -4.25 9.73 10.57
N ASN A 133 -4.19 11.02 10.94
CA ASN A 133 -5.35 11.90 10.90
C ASN A 133 -5.83 12.13 9.46
N CYS A 134 -4.93 12.44 8.52
CA CYS A 134 -5.26 12.60 7.10
C CYS A 134 -5.89 11.33 6.51
N ALA A 135 -5.39 10.14 6.88
CA ALA A 135 -5.97 8.89 6.43
C ALA A 135 -7.36 8.63 7.02
N ARG A 136 -7.61 9.02 8.28
CA ARG A 136 -8.94 8.95 8.91
C ARG A 136 -9.95 9.80 8.17
N ASP A 137 -9.62 11.06 7.91
CA ASP A 137 -10.49 12.00 7.20
C ASP A 137 -10.86 11.47 5.80
N ARG A 138 -9.90 10.88 5.09
CA ARG A 138 -10.14 10.26 3.78
C ARG A 138 -11.02 9.01 3.84
N MET A 139 -10.92 8.21 4.90
CA MET A 139 -11.81 7.06 5.07
C MET A 139 -13.24 7.48 5.33
N ASP A 140 -13.45 8.56 6.09
CA ASP A 140 -14.78 9.06 6.41
C ASP A 140 -15.43 9.73 5.18
N ALA A 141 -14.65 10.40 4.34
CA ALA A 141 -15.11 10.95 3.07
C ALA A 141 -15.48 9.88 2.02
N ALA A 142 -15.04 8.64 2.20
CA ALA A 142 -15.33 7.52 1.28
C ALA A 142 -16.55 6.67 1.71
N ARG A 143 -17.21 7.03 2.83
CA ARG A 143 -18.44 6.39 3.32
C ARG A 143 -19.68 7.03 2.71
#